data_AF-A0A933R8C7-F1
#
_entry.id   AF-A0A933R8C7-F1
#
_cell.length_a   1.000
_cell.length_b   1.000
_cell.length_c   1.000
_cell.angle_alpha   90.00
_cell.angle_beta   90.00
_cell.angle_gamma   90.00
#
_symmetry.space_group_name_H-M   'P 1'
#
loop_
_entity.id
_entity.type
_entity.pdbx_description
1 polymer ?
#
loop_
_entity_poly.entity_id
_entity_poly.type
_entity_poly.pdbx_seq_one_letter_code
_entity_poly.pdbx_strand_id
1 'polypeptide(L)'
;MRPIASLAPAGPLVAPFAEQLLRLDLPRLDDARRREATAFAVRRVAGMPGVVRSGVLAVALPIRLALATPLAGATVRFLARRSLPLVGEYVRLVRSLGYAYIWETWPDTRPDGAPA
;
A
#
# COMPACT_ATOMS: atom_id res chain seq x y z
N MET A 1 -3.73 10.18 -29.83
CA MET A 1 -3.66 10.89 -28.53
C MET A 1 -4.23 9.98 -27.45
N ARG A 2 -3.39 9.43 -26.55
CA ARG A 2 -3.87 8.72 -25.35
C ARG A 2 -4.12 9.77 -24.26
N PRO A 3 -5.28 9.83 -23.62
CA PRO A 3 -5.50 10.78 -22.56
C PRO A 3 -4.51 10.48 -21.43
N ILE A 4 -3.84 11.54 -20.96
CA ILE A 4 -3.06 11.53 -19.72
C ILE A 4 -4.06 11.16 -18.64
N ALA A 5 -4.06 9.89 -18.22
CA ALA A 5 -4.79 9.46 -17.05
C ALA A 5 -4.34 10.40 -15.92
N SER A 6 -5.25 11.26 -15.47
CA SER A 6 -4.99 12.05 -14.29
C SER A 6 -4.60 11.05 -13.21
N LEU A 7 -3.37 11.18 -12.70
CA LEU A 7 -2.95 10.52 -11.48
C LEU A 7 -3.87 11.10 -10.40
N ALA A 8 -5.04 10.48 -10.26
CA ALA A 8 -6.06 10.82 -9.29
C ALA A 8 -5.43 10.80 -7.87
N PRO A 9 -6.10 11.28 -6.79
CA PRO A 9 -5.52 11.43 -5.45
C PRO A 9 -5.00 10.14 -4.79
N ALA A 10 -4.98 9.01 -5.49
CA ALA A 10 -4.44 7.73 -5.05
C ALA A 10 -2.98 7.80 -4.61
N GLY A 11 -2.12 8.59 -5.26
CA GLY A 11 -0.71 8.71 -4.86
C GLY A 11 -0.57 9.22 -3.41
N PRO A 12 -1.06 10.43 -3.10
CA PRO A 12 -1.00 11.00 -1.75
C PRO A 12 -1.74 10.21 -0.66
N LEU A 13 -2.75 9.42 -1.04
CA LEU A 13 -3.60 8.66 -0.11
C LEU A 13 -3.09 7.24 0.16
N VAL A 14 -2.61 6.54 -0.86
CA VAL A 14 -2.23 5.12 -0.78
C VAL A 14 -0.74 4.97 -0.47
N ALA A 15 0.12 5.81 -1.02
CA ALA A 15 1.57 5.64 -0.90
C ALA A 15 2.07 5.59 0.56
N PRO A 16 1.65 6.50 1.47
CA PRO A 16 2.15 6.49 2.84
C PRO A 16 1.74 5.23 3.62
N PHE A 17 0.52 4.74 3.38
CA PHE A 17 0.04 3.52 4.01
C PHE A 17 0.76 2.29 3.46
N ALA A 18 0.89 2.17 2.14
CA ALA A 18 1.58 1.06 1.49
C ALA A 18 3.05 0.98 1.92
N GLU A 19 3.74 2.12 2.01
CA GLU A 19 5.12 2.16 2.47
C GLU A 19 5.26 1.71 3.93
N GLN A 20 4.39 2.19 4.83
CA GLN A 20 4.43 1.78 6.24
C GLN A 20 4.03 0.32 6.43
N LEU A 21 3.05 -0.18 5.67
CA LEU A 21 2.65 -1.59 5.69
C LEU A 21 3.81 -2.49 5.27
N LEU A 22 4.46 -2.19 4.15
CA LEU A 22 5.62 -2.95 3.68
C LEU A 22 6.81 -2.87 4.64
N ARG A 23 7.04 -1.72 5.29
CA ARG A 23 8.08 -1.61 6.33
C ARG A 23 7.77 -2.45 7.56
N LEU A 24 6.50 -2.63 7.90
CA LEU A 24 6.05 -3.46 9.02
C LEU A 24 6.14 -4.95 8.70
N ASP A 25 5.71 -5.33 7.50
CA ASP A 25 5.63 -6.72 7.05
C ASP A 25 7.00 -7.26 6.58
N LEU A 26 7.83 -6.41 5.96
CA LEU A 26 9.13 -6.75 5.37
C LEU A 26 10.23 -5.79 5.89
N PRO A 27 10.62 -5.91 7.17
CA PRO A 27 11.51 -4.95 7.82
C PRO A 27 12.93 -4.89 7.23
N ARG A 28 13.38 -5.94 6.54
CA ARG A 28 14.72 -6.02 5.93
C ARG A 28 14.71 -5.74 4.43
N LEU A 29 13.56 -5.39 3.85
CA LEU A 29 13.47 -4.97 2.46
C LEU A 29 14.18 -3.63 2.28
N ASP A 30 15.02 -3.51 1.26
CA ASP A 30 15.69 -2.25 0.98
C ASP A 30 14.71 -1.15 0.56
N ASP A 31 15.11 0.09 0.81
CA ASP A 31 14.28 1.28 0.59
C ASP A 31 13.92 1.48 -0.89
N ALA A 32 14.77 1.06 -1.82
CA ALA A 32 14.52 1.22 -3.25
C ALA A 32 13.43 0.27 -3.74
N ARG A 33 13.54 -1.03 -3.41
CA ARG A 33 12.53 -2.05 -3.71
C ARG A 33 11.19 -1.73 -3.06
N ARG A 34 11.22 -1.25 -1.81
CA ARG A 34 10.00 -0.84 -1.12
C ARG A 34 9.31 0.33 -1.83
N ARG A 35 10.05 1.37 -2.23
CA ARG A 35 9.49 2.50 -3.01
C ARG A 35 8.92 2.03 -4.34
N GLU A 36 9.58 1.09 -5.02
CA GLU A 36 9.12 0.54 -6.28
C GLU A 36 7.81 -0.24 -6.14
N ALA A 37 7.71 -1.10 -5.12
CA ALA A 37 6.50 -1.83 -4.78
C ALA A 37 5.34 -0.89 -4.38
N THR A 38 5.63 0.15 -3.59
CA THR A 38 4.65 1.20 -3.27
C THR A 38 4.15 1.91 -4.53
N ALA A 39 5.06 2.28 -5.44
CA ALA A 39 4.69 2.94 -6.70
C ALA A 39 3.86 2.01 -7.60
N PHE A 40 4.15 0.71 -7.62
CA PHE A 40 3.34 -0.28 -8.29
C PHE A 40 1.92 -0.34 -7.72
N ALA A 41 1.77 -0.43 -6.40
CA ALA A 41 0.47 -0.46 -5.73
C ALA A 41 -0.36 0.79 -6.06
N VAL A 42 0.24 1.99 -6.01
CA VAL A 42 -0.41 3.26 -6.40
C VAL A 42 -0.90 3.21 -7.85
N ARG A 43 -0.07 2.78 -8.80
CA ARG A 43 -0.45 2.66 -10.21
C ARG A 43 -1.60 1.68 -10.41
N ARG A 44 -1.60 0.55 -9.70
CA ARG A 44 -2.68 -0.44 -9.78
C ARG A 44 -3.99 0.08 -9.21
N VAL A 45 -3.98 0.74 -8.06
CA VAL A 45 -5.20 1.37 -7.51
C VAL A 45 -5.72 2.48 -8.43
N ALA A 46 -4.84 3.29 -9.02
CA ALA A 46 -5.23 4.33 -9.97
C ALA A 46 -5.93 3.77 -11.22
N GLY A 47 -5.52 2.58 -11.67
CA GLY A 47 -6.09 1.87 -12.82
C GLY A 47 -7.35 1.04 -12.54
N MET A 48 -7.85 0.98 -11.30
CA MET A 48 -9.06 0.21 -10.97
C MET A 48 -10.34 0.84 -11.54
N PRO A 49 -11.41 0.04 -11.77
CA PRO A 49 -12.73 0.56 -12.12
C PRO A 49 -13.22 1.64 -11.15
N GLY A 50 -13.91 2.66 -11.65
CA GLY A 50 -14.22 3.88 -10.90
C GLY A 50 -14.90 3.65 -9.54
N VAL A 51 -15.84 2.71 -9.44
CA VAL A 51 -16.55 2.38 -8.18
C VAL A 51 -15.59 1.79 -7.15
N VAL A 52 -14.74 0.85 -7.56
CA VAL A 52 -13.74 0.20 -6.69
C VAL A 52 -12.72 1.23 -6.22
N ARG A 53 -12.24 2.07 -7.15
CA ARG A 53 -11.30 3.16 -6.85
C ARG A 53 -11.88 4.14 -5.82
N SER A 54 -13.14 4.55 -5.99
CA SER A 54 -13.80 5.45 -5.03
C SER A 54 -13.92 4.82 -3.64
N GLY A 55 -14.27 3.53 -3.56
CA GLY A 55 -14.29 2.79 -2.29
C GLY A 55 -12.92 2.75 -1.62
N VAL A 56 -11.86 2.45 -2.38
CA VAL A 56 -10.47 2.46 -1.89
C VAL A 56 -10.05 3.84 -1.38
N LEU A 57 -10.35 4.91 -2.13
CA LEU A 57 -9.99 6.27 -1.74
C LEU A 57 -10.78 6.75 -0.51
N ALA A 58 -12.05 6.37 -0.39
CA ALA A 58 -12.88 6.69 0.77
C ALA A 58 -12.34 6.08 2.06
N VAL A 59 -11.72 4.88 1.98
CA VAL A 59 -11.04 4.23 3.11
C VAL A 59 -9.63 4.79 3.31
N ALA A 60 -8.90 5.10 2.25
CA ALA A 60 -7.54 5.61 2.32
C ALA A 60 -7.46 7.01 2.94
N LEU A 61 -8.48 7.85 2.73
CA LEU A 61 -8.55 9.22 3.27
C LEU A 61 -8.48 9.28 4.81
N PRO A 62 -9.38 8.64 5.58
CA PRO A 62 -9.30 8.67 7.04
C PRO A 62 -8.00 8.03 7.56
N ILE A 63 -7.48 7.00 6.88
CA ILE A 63 -6.19 6.41 7.22
C ILE A 63 -5.08 7.44 7.05
N ARG A 64 -5.05 8.17 5.91
CA ARG A 64 -4.04 9.21 5.65
C ARG A 64 -4.06 10.31 6.71
N LEU A 65 -5.24 10.70 7.16
CA LEU A 65 -5.42 11.67 8.25
C LEU A 65 -4.85 11.10 9.57
N ALA A 66 -5.14 9.84 9.88
CA ALA A 66 -4.58 9.19 11.07
C ALA A 66 -3.04 9.05 11.01
N LEU A 67 -2.47 8.84 9.82
CA LEU A 67 -1.03 8.78 9.60
C LEU A 67 -0.34 10.15 9.63
N ALA A 68 -1.09 11.24 9.57
CA ALA A 68 -0.53 12.58 9.77
C ALA A 68 -0.26 12.90 11.25
N THR A 69 -0.59 11.99 12.17
CA THR A 69 -0.37 12.15 13.62
C THR A 69 0.94 11.49 14.06
N PRO A 70 1.57 11.94 15.18
CA PRO A 70 2.78 11.31 15.72
C PRO A 70 2.61 9.83 16.15
N LEU A 71 1.37 9.31 16.16
CA LEU A 71 1.04 7.92 16.49
C LEU A 71 0.99 6.99 15.26
N ALA A 72 1.41 7.45 14.08
CA ALA A 72 1.29 6.73 12.81
C ALA A 72 1.73 5.25 12.87
N GLY A 73 2.88 4.96 13.50
CA GLY A 73 3.39 3.59 13.60
C GLY A 73 2.51 2.66 14.45
N ALA A 74 1.91 3.18 15.53
CA ALA A 74 0.97 2.42 16.35
C ALA A 74 -0.37 2.22 15.62
N THR A 75 -0.84 3.24 14.90
CA THR A 75 -2.07 3.19 14.09
C THR A 75 -1.96 2.14 12.99
N VAL A 76 -0.86 2.09 12.23
CA VAL A 76 -0.69 1.05 11.19
C VAL A 76 -0.65 -0.34 11.82
N ARG A 77 0.09 -0.52 12.92
CA ARG A 77 0.16 -1.81 13.61
C ARG A 77 -1.20 -2.26 14.13
N PHE A 78 -2.01 -1.33 14.63
CA PHE A 78 -3.37 -1.59 15.06
C PHE A 78 -4.29 -1.97 13.89
N LEU A 79 -4.28 -1.19 12.80
CA LEU A 79 -5.07 -1.46 11.61
C LEU A 79 -4.68 -2.78 10.92
N ALA A 80 -3.39 -3.10 10.87
CA ALA A 80 -2.89 -4.35 10.31
C ALA A 80 -3.31 -5.58 11.13
N ARG A 81 -3.67 -5.41 12.41
CA ARG A 81 -4.08 -6.49 13.32
C ARG A 81 -5.59 -6.53 13.57
N ARG A 82 -6.34 -5.51 13.19
CA ARG A 82 -7.78 -5.40 13.48
C ARG A 82 -8.62 -5.73 12.24
N SER A 83 -9.51 -6.71 12.37
CA SER A 83 -10.50 -7.08 11.36
C SER A 83 -11.67 -6.10 11.34
N LEU A 84 -11.44 -4.87 10.91
CA LEU A 84 -12.53 -3.97 10.53
C LEU A 84 -12.97 -4.34 9.09
N PRO A 85 -14.26 -4.55 8.78
CA PRO A 85 -14.68 -5.15 7.52
C PRO A 85 -14.09 -4.48 6.28
N LEU A 86 -14.19 -3.15 6.18
CA LEU A 86 -13.71 -2.40 5.02
C LEU A 86 -12.22 -2.08 5.08
N VAL A 87 -11.68 -1.82 6.28
CA VAL A 87 -10.26 -1.47 6.44
C VAL A 87 -9.37 -2.70 6.28
N GLY A 88 -9.83 -3.86 6.77
CA GLY A 88 -9.16 -5.14 6.59
C GLY A 88 -9.07 -5.53 5.12
N GLU A 89 -10.14 -5.30 4.34
CA GLU A 89 -10.11 -5.53 2.89
C GLU A 89 -9.14 -4.58 2.18
N TYR A 90 -9.09 -3.30 2.57
CA TYR A 90 -8.09 -2.37 2.04
C TYR A 90 -6.65 -2.80 2.37
N VAL A 91 -6.38 -3.19 3.63
CA VAL A 91 -5.07 -3.71 4.05
C VAL A 91 -4.71 -4.95 3.22
N ARG A 92 -5.66 -5.89 3.07
CA ARG A 92 -5.48 -7.13 2.32
C ARG A 92 -5.16 -6.87 0.86
N LEU A 93 -5.86 -5.92 0.23
CA LEU A 93 -5.61 -5.50 -1.14
C LEU A 93 -4.20 -4.93 -1.32
N VAL A 94 -3.81 -3.95 -0.48
CA VAL A 94 -2.49 -3.29 -0.59
C VAL A 94 -1.36 -4.29 -0.31
N ARG A 95 -1.53 -5.15 0.70
CA ARG A 95 -0.58 -6.24 0.99
C ARG A 95 -0.45 -7.18 -0.19
N SER A 96 -1.56 -7.65 -0.75
CA SER A 96 -1.56 -8.56 -1.89
C SER A 96 -0.85 -7.96 -3.11
N LEU A 97 -1.10 -6.69 -3.43
CA LEU A 97 -0.42 -5.98 -4.51
C LEU A 97 1.08 -5.85 -4.27
N GLY A 98 1.47 -5.47 -3.05
CA GLY A 98 2.88 -5.34 -2.69
C GLY A 98 3.62 -6.67 -2.73
N TYR A 99 3.03 -7.72 -2.17
CA TYR A 99 3.62 -9.05 -2.13
C TYR A 99 3.73 -9.66 -3.53
N ALA A 100 2.65 -9.59 -4.32
CA ALA A 100 2.68 -10.07 -5.70
C ALA A 100 3.83 -9.43 -6.47
N TYR A 101 3.96 -8.09 -6.40
CA TYR A 101 5.03 -7.39 -7.07
C TYR A 101 6.43 -7.78 -6.58
N ILE A 102 6.64 -7.89 -5.27
CA ILE A 102 7.96 -8.19 -4.68
C ILE A 102 8.42 -9.58 -5.08
N TRP A 103 7.57 -10.60 -4.94
CA TRP A 103 7.96 -11.99 -5.25
C TRP A 103 7.93 -12.31 -6.74
N GLU A 104 7.19 -11.56 -7.56
CA GLU A 104 7.31 -11.65 -9.03
C GLU A 104 8.60 -11.01 -9.53
N THR A 105 9.05 -9.90 -8.92
CA THR A 105 10.23 -9.14 -9.37
C THR A 105 11.54 -9.67 -8.77
N TRP A 106 11.51 -10.08 -7.50
CA TRP A 106 12.65 -10.60 -6.75
C TRP A 106 12.26 -11.91 -6.06
N PRO A 107 12.21 -13.03 -6.80
CA PRO A 107 11.70 -14.31 -6.31
C PRO A 107 12.50 -14.86 -5.12
N ASP A 108 13.80 -14.52 -5.05
CA ASP A 108 14.70 -14.93 -3.97
C ASP A 108 14.55 -14.07 -2.69
N THR A 109 13.49 -13.26 -2.58
CA THR A 109 13.26 -12.44 -1.38
C THR A 109 12.79 -13.33 -0.22
N ARG A 110 13.49 -13.24 0.92
CA ARG A 110 13.16 -13.96 2.15
C ARG A 110 11.88 -13.41 2.79
N PRO A 111 11.21 -14.16 3.69
CA PRO A 111 9.96 -13.71 4.34
C PRO A 111 10.05 -12.41 5.13
N ASP A 112 11.25 -11.99 5.56
CA ASP A 112 11.51 -10.72 6.26
C ASP A 112 11.90 -9.57 5.32
N GLY A 113 11.98 -9.83 4.00
CA GLY A 113 12.36 -8.87 2.97
C GLY A 113 13.85 -8.86 2.63
N ALA A 114 14.69 -9.66 3.31
CA ALA A 114 16.11 -9.72 2.99
C ALA A 114 16.35 -10.39 1.61
N PRO A 115 17.41 -10.00 0.87
CA PRO A 115 17.86 -10.80 -0.26
C PRO A 115 18.27 -12.20 0.22
N ALA A 116 18.08 -13.22 -0.62
CA ALA A 116 18.62 -14.55 -0.39
C ALA A 116 20.15 -14.53 -0.22
#